data_AF-K1R5Z4-F1
#
_entry.id   AF-K1R5Z4-F1
#
_cell.length_a   1.000
_cell.length_b   1.000
_cell.length_c   1.000
_cell.angle_alpha   90.00
_cell.angle_beta   90.00
_cell.angle_gamma   90.00
#
_symmetry.space_group_name_H-M   'P 1'
#
loop_
_entity.id
_entity.type
_entity.pdbx_description
1 polymer ?
#
loop_
_entity_poly.entity_id
_entity_poly.type
_entity_poly.pdbx_seq_one_letter_code
_entity_poly.pdbx_strand_id
1 'polypeptide(L)'
;MPMNKYDDLSARKKTIQFKKEPACLNCEASNAVDGNINTCTRTEFGKTSPDQITWWYVDLGAVQSVYNIRIQFKDYGQEHTKRQRGRFAGFSLYVSNTTDRHDGFLCYKNGQELPPLDFNTSCTRRGKYVIFYNERLNVINYPSEYVTANVITELCEVTVTVCSSGYYGLKCKAKCAGHCKDNQSCNHINGTCINGCLDGWIGVNCDKHCKNEENCTNQCNGHCLDNLPCNSSNGLCSNGCAPGYVGMFCNTNDHSRVVLDTSTNESDYINANYIEDVYGKKSYIATQGPKKSTVVDFWRMVWQENTRIIVCFTNTNEANSDKTERDVFMFHYTQWPDHGVPEPLSLVVFHRHVTKTAEEHPQGCIEGDKTGKVNVPKYVERMRDARMNMIQAEDQYKLVYLTLRESFRGRPRTILSTKFLQEFQDSCGIKGTGNTYPIVVEFESFTITARFISAQFPLPDYTEDFLRLVEAYYTPTITSLWLPTKHESKTVGSFITAISEKSKTKSIARTNITLQHKGGGSMPVTILECRQWKENEIENASILVDLIQDTKKEEMAYPDGRILVLSSDGSKRCGSFCAVFNALEQMMMDEEVDLFTITRQLQTRRPEFLSSLEEYQLCYGAVAEYLQNDSVYANA
;
A
#
# COMPACT_ATOMS: atom_id res chain seq x y z
N MET A 1 30.60 36.44 7.37
CA MET A 1 29.51 35.92 8.23
C MET A 1 29.22 34.49 7.79
N PRO A 2 29.11 33.49 8.68
CA PRO A 2 28.71 32.16 8.25
C PRO A 2 27.30 32.23 7.65
N MET A 3 27.14 31.86 6.37
CA MET A 3 25.83 31.73 5.74
C MET A 3 25.03 30.67 6.50
N ASN A 4 23.84 31.03 6.98
CA ASN A 4 22.94 30.12 7.66
C ASN A 4 22.57 28.98 6.69
N LYS A 5 22.70 27.72 7.11
CA LYS A 5 22.42 26.53 6.27
C LYS A 5 20.94 26.13 6.27
N TYR A 6 20.19 26.77 7.15
CA TYR A 6 18.78 26.52 7.39
C TYR A 6 18.06 27.85 7.42
N ASP A 7 16.93 27.89 6.72
CA ASP A 7 16.02 29.03 6.75
C ASP A 7 14.71 28.58 7.40
N ASP A 8 14.15 29.43 8.26
CA ASP A 8 12.78 29.26 8.73
C ASP A 8 11.83 29.85 7.69
N LEU A 9 11.14 28.98 6.97
CA LEU A 9 10.29 29.37 5.85
C LEU A 9 8.87 29.71 6.27
N SER A 10 8.44 29.36 7.50
CA SER A 10 7.12 29.75 8.00
C SER A 10 7.08 31.18 8.52
N ALA A 11 8.23 31.76 8.88
CA ALA A 11 8.33 33.11 9.42
C ALA A 11 7.53 34.14 8.60
N ARG A 12 6.56 34.79 9.26
CA ARG A 12 5.66 35.82 8.71
C ARG A 12 4.90 35.41 7.44
N LYS A 13 4.69 34.11 7.24
CA LYS A 13 3.89 33.60 6.12
C LYS A 13 2.40 33.70 6.38
N LYS A 14 1.63 33.50 5.31
CA LYS A 14 0.17 33.49 5.38
C LYS A 14 -0.27 32.22 6.12
N THR A 15 -1.12 32.40 7.11
CA THR A 15 -1.63 31.33 7.97
C THR A 15 -3.13 31.38 8.07
N ILE A 16 -3.76 30.23 8.23
CA ILE A 16 -5.19 30.15 8.57
C ILE A 16 -5.36 29.16 9.72
N GLN A 17 -6.25 29.49 10.64
CA GLN A 17 -6.63 28.62 11.75
C GLN A 17 -8.12 28.30 11.68
N PHE A 18 -8.48 27.13 12.18
CA PHE A 18 -9.86 26.80 12.47
C PHE A 18 -10.42 27.75 13.53
N LYS A 19 -11.74 27.99 13.51
CA LYS A 19 -12.50 28.89 14.38
C LYS A 19 -11.75 29.36 15.64
N LYS A 20 -11.37 30.65 15.65
CA LYS A 20 -10.72 31.31 16.80
C LYS A 20 -11.61 31.18 18.04
N GLU A 21 -11.01 30.92 19.21
CA GLU A 21 -11.74 30.94 20.47
C GLU A 21 -12.41 32.32 20.68
N PRO A 22 -13.75 32.39 20.87
CA PRO A 22 -14.48 33.67 20.92
C PRO A 22 -13.96 34.64 21.98
N ALA A 23 -13.46 34.11 23.10
CA ALA A 23 -12.96 34.91 24.21
C ALA A 23 -11.56 35.52 23.95
N CYS A 24 -10.82 35.05 22.94
CA CYS A 24 -9.49 35.58 22.66
C CYS A 24 -9.51 36.64 21.55
N LEU A 25 -9.36 37.90 21.95
CA LEU A 25 -9.28 39.05 21.02
C LEU A 25 -8.02 39.01 20.14
N ASN A 26 -6.86 38.63 20.70
CA ASN A 26 -5.55 38.75 20.06
C ASN A 26 -4.90 37.40 19.69
N CYS A 27 -5.67 36.34 19.44
CA CYS A 27 -5.15 35.00 19.10
C CYS A 27 -5.30 34.69 17.60
N GLU A 28 -4.69 35.50 16.75
CA GLU A 28 -4.75 35.33 15.30
C GLU A 28 -3.87 34.18 14.81
N ALA A 29 -4.22 33.60 13.65
CA ALA A 29 -3.48 32.49 13.05
C ALA A 29 -1.98 32.82 12.85
N SER A 30 -1.68 34.09 12.56
CA SER A 30 -0.33 34.58 12.28
C SER A 30 0.56 34.62 13.52
N ASN A 31 -0.01 34.58 14.72
CA ASN A 31 0.76 34.59 15.96
C ASN A 31 1.68 33.37 16.06
N ALA A 32 1.33 32.24 15.44
CA ALA A 32 2.18 31.06 15.43
C ALA A 32 3.43 31.21 14.54
N VAL A 33 3.59 32.29 13.77
CA VAL A 33 4.73 32.49 12.86
C VAL A 33 5.28 33.92 12.92
N ASP A 34 4.98 34.65 13.99
CA ASP A 34 5.38 36.05 14.14
C ASP A 34 6.79 36.21 14.74
N GLY A 35 7.39 35.13 15.24
CA GLY A 35 8.70 35.10 15.89
C GLY A 35 8.64 35.45 17.38
N ASN A 36 7.46 35.54 17.99
CA ASN A 36 7.25 35.88 19.38
C ASN A 36 6.50 34.77 20.13
N ILE A 37 7.26 33.95 20.86
CA ILE A 37 6.74 32.82 21.65
C ILE A 37 5.71 33.19 22.73
N ASN A 38 5.51 34.48 23.02
CA ASN A 38 4.53 34.94 24.01
C ASN A 38 3.13 35.11 23.42
N THR A 39 3.03 35.31 22.10
CA THR A 39 1.79 35.37 21.34
C THR A 39 1.48 33.98 20.81
N CYS A 40 0.20 33.58 20.83
CA CYS A 40 -0.18 32.25 20.37
C CYS A 40 -1.49 32.30 19.60
N THR A 41 -1.68 31.32 18.73
CA THR A 41 -3.01 30.96 18.22
C THR A 41 -3.83 30.38 19.35
N ARG A 42 -5.16 30.36 19.18
CA ARG A 42 -6.02 29.77 20.19
C ARG A 42 -7.33 29.28 19.61
N THR A 43 -7.57 27.98 19.76
CA THR A 43 -8.77 27.31 19.27
C THR A 43 -9.34 26.40 20.35
N GLU A 44 -10.66 26.38 20.48
CA GLU A 44 -11.39 25.56 21.46
C GLU A 44 -12.19 24.45 20.78
N PHE A 45 -12.05 23.21 21.25
CA PHE A 45 -12.68 22.03 20.67
C PHE A 45 -12.86 20.91 21.73
N GLY A 46 -13.51 19.81 21.35
CA GLY A 46 -13.71 18.64 22.20
C GLY A 46 -15.09 18.54 22.84
N LYS A 47 -15.25 17.71 23.87
CA LYS A 47 -16.57 17.25 24.35
C LYS A 47 -17.48 18.36 24.88
N THR A 48 -16.90 19.49 25.31
CA THR A 48 -17.64 20.66 25.82
C THR A 48 -17.71 21.81 24.82
N SER A 49 -17.16 21.64 23.61
CA SER A 49 -17.23 22.60 22.51
C SER A 49 -18.19 22.07 21.42
N PRO A 50 -18.87 22.95 20.66
CA PRO A 50 -19.62 22.52 19.48
C PRO A 50 -18.74 21.86 18.41
N ASP A 51 -17.44 22.13 18.42
CA ASP A 51 -16.49 21.62 17.46
C ASP A 51 -15.64 20.50 18.07
N GLN A 52 -15.52 19.36 17.38
CA GLN A 52 -14.73 18.21 17.84
C GLN A 52 -13.32 18.16 17.24
N ILE A 53 -12.99 19.09 16.33
CA ILE A 53 -11.72 19.12 15.62
C ILE A 53 -11.15 20.54 15.63
N THR A 54 -9.85 20.64 15.42
CA THR A 54 -9.20 21.91 15.13
C THR A 54 -8.04 21.68 14.17
N TRP A 55 -7.70 22.71 13.42
CA TRP A 55 -6.56 22.70 12.52
C TRP A 55 -5.97 24.09 12.36
N TRP A 56 -4.73 24.12 11.93
CA TRP A 56 -4.00 25.33 11.57
C TRP A 56 -3.08 24.99 10.42
N TYR A 57 -2.86 25.91 9.49
CA TYR A 57 -1.84 25.72 8.48
C TYR A 57 -1.12 27.00 8.11
N VAL A 58 0.09 26.83 7.57
CA VAL A 58 0.90 27.88 6.95
C VAL A 58 1.10 27.60 5.46
N ASP A 59 0.91 28.62 4.63
CA ASP A 59 1.26 28.63 3.20
C ASP A 59 2.71 29.10 3.04
N LEU A 60 3.60 28.20 2.62
CA LEU A 60 5.02 28.50 2.41
C LEU A 60 5.25 29.40 1.18
N GLY A 61 4.23 29.65 0.38
CA GLY A 61 4.19 30.49 -0.82
C GLY A 61 4.44 29.71 -2.12
N ALA A 62 5.22 28.63 -2.05
CA ALA A 62 5.50 27.72 -3.15
C ALA A 62 5.67 26.29 -2.60
N VAL A 63 5.73 25.29 -3.49
CA VAL A 63 6.05 23.91 -3.11
C VAL A 63 7.53 23.82 -2.69
N GLN A 64 7.77 23.50 -1.42
CA GLN A 64 9.09 23.54 -0.77
C GLN A 64 9.37 22.19 -0.12
N SER A 65 10.64 21.78 0.05
CA SER A 65 10.88 20.69 1.01
C SER A 65 10.90 21.25 2.40
N VAL A 66 10.00 20.71 3.18
CA VAL A 66 10.11 20.74 4.62
C VAL A 66 11.20 19.74 5.01
N TYR A 67 12.05 20.13 5.96
CA TYR A 67 13.04 19.24 6.58
C TYR A 67 12.66 18.93 8.02
N ASN A 68 12.33 19.98 8.79
CA ASN A 68 11.98 19.87 10.20
C ASN A 68 10.82 20.80 10.51
N ILE A 69 9.90 20.32 11.34
CA ILE A 69 8.82 21.12 11.88
C ILE A 69 9.02 21.15 13.39
N ARG A 70 9.13 22.35 13.95
CA ARG A 70 9.13 22.59 15.39
C ARG A 70 7.87 23.35 15.76
N ILE A 71 7.24 22.98 16.86
CA ILE A 71 6.08 23.65 17.42
C ILE A 71 6.37 23.93 18.88
N GLN A 72 6.25 25.19 19.27
CA GLN A 72 6.26 25.61 20.65
C GLN A 72 4.81 25.89 21.06
N PHE A 73 4.31 25.07 21.98
CA PHE A 73 2.99 25.23 22.58
C PHE A 73 3.07 26.15 23.79
N LYS A 74 1.95 26.77 24.16
CA LYS A 74 1.87 27.65 25.34
C LYS A 74 2.33 26.92 26.60
N ASP A 75 3.28 27.50 27.32
CA ASP A 75 3.65 27.06 28.67
C ASP A 75 2.94 27.94 29.72
N TYR A 76 2.31 27.28 30.69
CA TYR A 76 1.63 27.91 31.84
C TYR A 76 2.43 27.75 33.15
N GLY A 77 3.64 27.19 33.09
CA GLY A 77 4.47 26.87 34.25
C GLY A 77 4.27 25.43 34.75
N GLN A 78 5.16 25.00 35.66
CA GLN A 78 5.33 23.58 36.01
C GLN A 78 4.06 22.89 36.52
N GLU A 79 3.22 23.57 37.29
CA GLU A 79 1.99 22.98 37.85
C GLU A 79 0.91 22.69 36.79
N HIS A 80 0.98 23.33 35.62
CA HIS A 80 -0.01 23.21 34.56
C HIS A 80 0.51 22.51 33.30
N THR A 81 1.81 22.23 33.22
CA THR A 81 2.48 21.58 32.09
C THR A 81 1.80 20.27 31.68
N LYS A 82 1.48 19.39 32.63
CA LYS A 82 0.89 18.07 32.33
C LYS A 82 -0.48 18.19 31.66
N ARG A 83 -1.35 19.05 32.21
CA ARG A 83 -2.68 19.34 31.65
C ARG A 83 -2.58 19.97 30.26
N GLN A 84 -1.67 20.90 30.08
CA GLN A 84 -1.48 21.57 28.79
C GLN A 84 -1.01 20.58 27.72
N ARG A 85 -0.07 19.69 28.04
CA ARG A 85 0.34 18.60 27.14
C ARG A 85 -0.82 17.68 26.77
N GLY A 86 -1.70 17.38 27.72
CA GLY A 86 -2.92 16.60 27.48
C GLY A 86 -3.93 17.29 26.54
N ARG A 87 -3.93 18.62 26.45
CA ARG A 87 -4.83 19.36 25.55
C ARG A 87 -4.45 19.21 24.08
N PHE A 88 -3.17 19.23 23.76
CA PHE A 88 -2.71 19.05 22.37
C PHE A 88 -2.28 17.62 22.04
N ALA A 89 -2.31 16.69 22.99
CA ALA A 89 -2.04 15.27 22.73
C ALA A 89 -2.92 14.70 21.60
N GLY A 90 -2.40 13.74 20.83
CA GLY A 90 -3.06 13.13 19.67
C GLY A 90 -3.01 13.93 18.37
N PHE A 91 -2.33 15.08 18.34
CA PHE A 91 -2.23 15.91 17.13
C PHE A 91 -1.46 15.20 16.00
N SER A 92 -1.74 15.65 14.78
CA SER A 92 -1.11 15.22 13.54
C SER A 92 -0.46 16.39 12.82
N LEU A 93 0.60 16.12 12.06
CA LEU A 93 1.21 17.05 11.12
C LEU A 93 1.19 16.49 9.71
N TYR A 94 0.82 17.32 8.75
CA TYR A 94 0.83 16.99 7.34
C TYR A 94 1.61 18.02 6.53
N VAL A 95 2.21 17.56 5.44
CA VAL A 95 2.77 18.41 4.38
C VAL A 95 2.00 18.12 3.10
N SER A 96 1.34 19.14 2.54
CA SER A 96 0.42 18.99 1.40
C SER A 96 0.69 20.05 0.33
N ASN A 97 0.30 19.76 -0.91
CA ASN A 97 0.25 20.75 -1.99
C ASN A 97 -1.08 21.53 -2.03
N THR A 98 -2.09 21.04 -1.31
CA THR A 98 -3.40 21.68 -1.16
C THR A 98 -3.65 22.04 0.32
N THR A 99 -4.73 22.75 0.58
CA THR A 99 -5.17 23.02 1.96
C THR A 99 -5.90 21.83 2.59
N ASP A 100 -6.17 20.76 1.81
CA ASP A 100 -6.73 19.53 2.33
C ASP A 100 -5.62 18.62 2.85
N ARG A 101 -5.84 18.08 4.06
CA ARG A 101 -4.93 17.12 4.69
C ARG A 101 -4.94 15.76 3.99
N HIS A 102 -6.04 15.38 3.33
CA HIS A 102 -6.19 14.06 2.70
C HIS A 102 -5.35 13.93 1.43
N ASP A 103 -5.06 15.06 0.76
CA ASP A 103 -4.10 15.13 -0.35
C ASP A 103 -2.64 15.19 0.12
N GLY A 104 -2.43 15.29 1.43
CA GLY A 104 -1.14 15.54 2.06
C GLY A 104 -0.47 14.28 2.61
N PHE A 105 0.84 14.38 2.82
CA PHE A 105 1.61 13.34 3.48
C PHE A 105 1.60 13.52 4.99
N LEU A 106 1.25 12.46 5.74
CA LEU A 106 1.37 12.44 7.19
C LEU A 106 2.84 12.44 7.61
N CYS A 107 3.28 13.54 8.22
CA CYS A 107 4.62 13.71 8.79
C CYS A 107 4.73 13.12 10.19
N TYR A 108 3.67 13.25 10.99
CA TYR A 108 3.66 12.85 12.39
C TYR A 108 2.23 12.65 12.89
N LYS A 109 2.02 11.62 13.72
CA LYS A 109 0.83 11.44 14.56
C LYS A 109 1.30 11.14 15.97
N ASN A 110 0.84 11.90 16.95
CA ASN A 110 1.15 11.65 18.34
C ASN A 110 0.48 10.36 18.83
N GLY A 111 1.28 9.44 19.38
CA GLY A 111 0.85 8.18 19.99
C GLY A 111 0.36 8.38 21.42
N GLN A 112 0.39 7.33 22.26
CA GLN A 112 -0.18 7.38 23.62
C GLN A 112 0.56 8.35 24.58
N GLU A 113 1.84 8.62 24.36
CA GLU A 113 2.63 9.49 25.23
C GLU A 113 2.35 10.99 24.98
N LEU A 114 2.23 11.73 26.08
CA LEU A 114 2.03 13.17 26.04
C LEU A 114 3.18 13.88 25.30
N PRO A 115 2.91 14.65 24.24
CA PRO A 115 3.95 15.37 23.52
C PRO A 115 4.57 16.47 24.40
N PRO A 116 5.86 16.83 24.20
CA PRO A 116 6.49 17.94 24.92
C PRO A 116 5.91 19.30 24.48
N LEU A 117 6.06 20.33 25.34
CA LEU A 117 5.66 21.71 25.01
C LEU A 117 6.50 22.30 23.88
N ASP A 118 7.77 21.91 23.77
CA ASP A 118 8.63 22.22 22.65
C ASP A 118 8.83 20.95 21.83
N PHE A 119 7.99 20.79 20.83
CA PHE A 119 7.96 19.61 19.98
C PHE A 119 8.79 19.84 18.72
N ASN A 120 9.60 18.86 18.34
CA ASN A 120 10.26 18.84 17.04
C ASN A 120 10.11 17.47 16.37
N THR A 121 10.03 17.49 15.05
CA THR A 121 10.08 16.27 14.24
C THR A 121 10.70 16.54 12.88
N SER A 122 11.51 15.61 12.40
CA SER A 122 11.98 15.63 11.02
C SER A 122 10.87 15.16 10.09
N CYS A 123 10.50 15.97 9.10
CA CYS A 123 9.61 15.56 8.02
C CYS A 123 10.20 15.94 6.68
N THR A 124 10.73 14.96 5.95
CA THR A 124 11.36 15.17 4.64
C THR A 124 10.34 14.95 3.53
N ARG A 125 9.49 15.95 3.31
CA ARG A 125 8.40 15.92 2.31
C ARG A 125 8.34 17.25 1.56
N ARG A 126 7.95 17.18 0.29
CA ARG A 126 7.65 18.37 -0.52
C ARG A 126 6.19 18.73 -0.37
N GLY A 127 5.92 19.99 -0.08
CA GLY A 127 4.57 20.53 0.00
C GLY A 127 4.58 22.05 0.03
N LYS A 128 3.44 22.64 -0.30
CA LYS A 128 3.21 24.08 -0.18
C LYS A 128 2.69 24.46 1.21
N TYR A 129 1.95 23.55 1.86
CA TYR A 129 1.29 23.79 3.14
C TYR A 129 1.82 22.84 4.21
N VAL A 130 2.03 23.37 5.41
CA VAL A 130 2.21 22.56 6.64
C VAL A 130 0.95 22.68 7.46
N ILE A 131 0.32 21.55 7.78
CA ILE A 131 -0.99 21.49 8.41
C ILE A 131 -0.86 20.80 9.77
N PHE A 132 -1.22 21.51 10.83
CA PHE A 132 -1.50 20.99 12.16
C PHE A 132 -2.97 20.58 12.24
N TYR A 133 -3.24 19.41 12.79
CA TYR A 133 -4.60 18.90 12.98
C TYR A 133 -4.73 18.21 14.33
N ASN A 134 -5.84 18.42 15.03
CA ASN A 134 -6.14 17.71 16.26
C ASN A 134 -7.64 17.45 16.40
N GLU A 135 -7.99 16.41 17.15
CA GLU A 135 -9.37 15.93 17.26
C GLU A 135 -9.69 15.39 18.65
N ARG A 136 -10.96 15.52 19.04
CA ARG A 136 -11.56 15.06 20.29
C ARG A 136 -12.98 14.60 20.00
N LEU A 137 -13.08 13.46 19.32
CA LEU A 137 -14.33 12.87 18.88
C LEU A 137 -15.08 12.26 20.06
N ASN A 138 -16.40 12.49 20.14
CA ASN A 138 -17.23 12.04 21.27
C ASN A 138 -17.24 10.51 21.44
N VAL A 139 -16.98 9.80 20.35
CA VAL A 139 -17.14 8.37 20.17
C VAL A 139 -15.83 7.61 20.45
N ILE A 140 -14.71 8.31 20.62
CA ILE A 140 -13.39 7.71 20.90
C ILE A 140 -13.05 7.81 22.39
N ASN A 141 -12.56 6.70 22.97
CA ASN A 141 -11.93 6.69 24.28
C ASN A 141 -10.46 7.07 24.16
N TYR A 142 -10.16 8.34 24.46
CA TYR A 142 -8.79 8.82 24.52
C TYR A 142 -8.06 8.30 25.77
N PRO A 143 -6.73 8.16 25.75
CA PRO A 143 -5.95 7.85 26.94
C PRO A 143 -6.28 8.80 28.09
N SER A 144 -6.22 8.32 29.35
CA SER A 144 -6.63 9.09 30.54
C SER A 144 -5.87 10.41 30.72
N GLU A 145 -4.68 10.50 30.15
CA GLU A 145 -3.82 11.69 30.19
C GLU A 145 -4.25 12.78 29.20
N TYR A 146 -5.12 12.44 28.24
CA TYR A 146 -5.64 13.39 27.27
C TYR A 146 -6.75 14.20 27.92
N VAL A 147 -6.71 15.51 27.72
CA VAL A 147 -7.80 16.38 28.11
C VAL A 147 -8.86 16.30 27.02
N THR A 148 -10.08 15.85 27.37
CA THR A 148 -11.19 15.69 26.42
C THR A 148 -12.28 16.76 26.55
N ALA A 149 -12.31 17.49 27.67
CA ALA A 149 -13.23 18.60 27.95
C ALA A 149 -12.43 19.90 28.16
N ASN A 150 -12.95 21.02 27.66
CA ASN A 150 -12.29 22.34 27.66
C ASN A 150 -10.90 22.27 27.03
N VAL A 151 -10.85 21.71 25.82
CA VAL A 151 -9.60 21.47 25.08
C VAL A 151 -9.29 22.71 24.27
N ILE A 152 -8.13 23.29 24.57
CA ILE A 152 -7.66 24.51 23.93
C ILE A 152 -6.29 24.19 23.33
N THR A 153 -6.14 24.42 22.04
CA THR A 153 -4.83 24.32 21.38
C THR A 153 -4.24 25.71 21.20
N GLU A 154 -2.99 25.88 21.63
CA GLU A 154 -2.28 27.16 21.55
C GLU A 154 -0.89 26.94 20.95
N LEU A 155 -0.75 27.25 19.66
CA LEU A 155 0.52 27.23 18.94
C LEU A 155 1.15 28.62 19.07
N CYS A 156 2.26 28.73 19.77
CA CYS A 156 2.94 30.00 20.00
C CYS A 156 4.04 30.28 18.98
N GLU A 157 4.74 29.24 18.52
CA GLU A 157 5.68 29.39 17.41
C GLU A 157 5.76 28.08 16.62
N VAL A 158 5.66 28.17 15.31
CA VAL A 158 5.76 27.05 14.37
C VAL A 158 6.87 27.39 13.39
N THR A 159 8.01 26.72 13.55
CA THR A 159 9.19 26.89 12.71
C THR A 159 9.22 25.76 11.67
N VAL A 160 9.20 26.13 10.39
CA VAL A 160 9.31 25.20 9.26
C VAL A 160 10.69 25.38 8.66
N THR A 161 11.61 24.52 9.07
CA THR A 161 12.99 24.57 8.60
C THR A 161 13.10 23.95 7.21
N VAL A 162 13.68 24.71 6.27
CA VAL A 162 14.05 24.26 4.94
C VAL A 162 15.57 24.38 4.74
N CYS A 163 16.12 23.70 3.72
CA CYS A 163 17.51 23.95 3.33
C CYS A 163 17.62 25.29 2.62
N SER A 164 18.57 26.13 3.04
CA SER A 164 18.85 27.40 2.36
C SER A 164 19.28 27.16 0.91
N SER A 165 19.01 28.13 0.04
CA SER A 165 19.38 28.06 -1.38
C SER A 165 20.87 27.74 -1.54
N GLY A 166 21.18 26.72 -2.35
CA GLY A 166 22.54 26.25 -2.56
C GLY A 166 22.97 25.09 -1.64
N TYR A 167 22.09 24.52 -0.82
CA TYR A 167 22.38 23.34 0.01
C TYR A 167 21.33 22.24 -0.15
N TYR A 168 21.76 20.98 -0.01
CA TYR A 168 20.91 19.79 -0.13
C TYR A 168 21.37 18.63 0.77
N GLY A 169 20.57 17.56 0.82
CA GLY A 169 20.90 16.32 1.53
C GLY A 169 20.53 16.32 3.01
N LEU A 170 20.83 15.20 3.69
CA LEU A 170 20.58 15.05 5.13
C LEU A 170 21.25 16.18 5.92
N LYS A 171 20.45 16.93 6.69
CA LYS A 171 20.88 18.13 7.44
C LYS A 171 21.49 19.23 6.56
N CYS A 172 21.10 19.33 5.28
CA CYS A 172 21.61 20.36 4.34
C CYS A 172 23.15 20.43 4.32
N LYS A 173 23.82 19.27 4.48
CA LYS A 173 25.29 19.19 4.57
C LYS A 173 25.98 19.33 3.21
N ALA A 174 25.31 18.94 2.13
CA ALA A 174 25.86 19.01 0.79
C ALA A 174 25.57 20.38 0.18
N LYS A 175 26.49 20.92 -0.62
CA LYS A 175 26.34 22.20 -1.32
C LYS A 175 25.99 21.92 -2.77
N CYS A 176 24.97 22.61 -3.31
CA CYS A 176 24.64 22.57 -4.73
C CYS A 176 25.85 22.98 -5.57
N ALA A 177 26.00 22.36 -6.75
CA ALA A 177 27.04 22.75 -7.70
C ALA A 177 26.89 24.19 -8.20
N GLY A 178 25.64 24.71 -8.23
CA GLY A 178 25.35 26.09 -8.62
C GLY A 178 25.19 26.32 -10.12
N HIS A 179 25.17 25.24 -10.91
CA HIS A 179 25.09 25.29 -12.38
C HIS A 179 23.75 24.77 -12.91
N CYS A 180 22.66 24.96 -12.15
CA CYS A 180 21.31 24.65 -12.63
C CYS A 180 20.81 25.74 -13.60
N LYS A 181 20.09 25.33 -14.65
CA LYS A 181 19.51 26.24 -15.63
C LYS A 181 18.44 27.17 -15.01
N ASP A 182 18.17 28.30 -15.66
CA ASP A 182 17.15 29.29 -15.27
C ASP A 182 17.31 29.91 -13.87
N ASN A 183 18.54 29.95 -13.34
CA ASN A 183 18.84 30.49 -12.01
C ASN A 183 18.07 29.77 -10.86
N GLN A 184 17.69 28.50 -11.09
CA GLN A 184 16.99 27.71 -10.08
C GLN A 184 17.95 27.09 -9.05
N SER A 185 17.46 26.92 -7.83
CA SER A 185 18.19 26.18 -6.80
C SER A 185 18.14 24.67 -7.09
N CYS A 186 19.23 23.95 -6.82
CA CYS A 186 19.23 22.50 -6.96
C CYS A 186 18.24 21.84 -5.97
N ASN A 187 17.80 20.62 -6.27
CA ASN A 187 16.89 19.87 -5.43
C ASN A 187 17.53 19.67 -4.06
N HIS A 188 16.91 20.23 -3.04
CA HIS A 188 17.38 20.25 -1.64
C HIS A 188 17.45 18.86 -0.99
N ILE A 189 16.91 17.79 -1.61
CA ILE A 189 17.02 16.40 -1.10
C ILE A 189 18.26 15.72 -1.67
N ASN A 190 18.45 15.75 -2.99
CA ASN A 190 19.46 14.92 -3.69
C ASN A 190 20.45 15.71 -4.55
N GLY A 191 20.25 17.02 -4.69
CA GLY A 191 21.15 17.93 -5.39
C GLY A 191 20.82 18.13 -6.87
N THR A 192 19.73 17.54 -7.37
CA THR A 192 19.46 17.50 -8.81
C THR A 192 18.91 18.80 -9.38
N CYS A 193 19.28 19.15 -10.61
CA CYS A 193 18.73 20.31 -11.31
C CYS A 193 17.55 19.89 -12.18
N ILE A 194 16.34 20.30 -11.80
CA ILE A 194 15.07 19.85 -12.43
C ILE A 194 14.96 20.30 -13.89
N ASN A 195 15.40 21.52 -14.19
CA ASN A 195 15.39 22.09 -15.55
C ASN A 195 16.67 21.78 -16.33
N GLY A 196 17.49 20.85 -15.84
CA GLY A 196 18.80 20.56 -16.41
C GLY A 196 19.86 21.57 -16.03
N CYS A 197 21.00 21.46 -16.71
CA CYS A 197 22.22 22.21 -16.40
C CYS A 197 22.37 23.46 -17.27
N LEU A 198 23.12 24.44 -16.76
CA LEU A 198 23.66 25.52 -17.58
C LEU A 198 24.55 24.94 -18.70
N ASP A 199 24.65 25.68 -19.79
CA ASP A 199 25.47 25.28 -20.93
C ASP A 199 26.92 25.03 -20.48
N GLY A 200 27.49 23.91 -20.93
CA GLY A 200 28.80 23.44 -20.49
C GLY A 200 28.82 22.57 -19.23
N TRP A 201 27.67 22.31 -18.58
CA TRP A 201 27.59 21.45 -17.39
C TRP A 201 26.69 20.22 -17.63
N ILE A 202 27.07 19.08 -17.05
CA ILE A 202 26.37 17.79 -17.17
C ILE A 202 26.32 17.02 -15.86
N GLY A 203 25.50 15.98 -15.84
CA GLY A 203 25.20 15.18 -14.66
C GLY A 203 23.92 15.66 -13.97
N VAL A 204 23.26 14.77 -13.22
CA VAL A 204 21.97 15.07 -12.58
C VAL A 204 22.03 16.25 -11.60
N ASN A 205 23.23 16.54 -11.06
CA ASN A 205 23.49 17.64 -10.13
C ASN A 205 24.29 18.79 -10.78
N CYS A 206 24.58 18.72 -12.08
CA CYS A 206 25.33 19.73 -12.84
C CYS A 206 26.71 20.06 -12.23
N ASP A 207 27.41 19.04 -11.75
CA ASP A 207 28.70 19.11 -11.06
C ASP A 207 29.90 18.79 -11.97
N LYS A 208 29.65 18.42 -13.23
CA LYS A 208 30.69 18.03 -14.20
C LYS A 208 30.67 18.95 -15.42
N HIS A 209 31.84 19.39 -15.86
CA HIS A 209 31.99 20.22 -17.06
C HIS A 209 32.02 19.34 -18.34
N CYS A 210 31.20 19.66 -19.36
CA CYS A 210 31.27 19.06 -20.70
C CYS A 210 32.63 19.51 -21.30
N LYS A 211 33.50 18.57 -21.73
CA LYS A 211 34.87 18.89 -22.20
C LYS A 211 34.93 19.51 -23.60
N ASN A 212 33.86 19.44 -24.40
CA ASN A 212 33.76 20.04 -25.73
C ASN A 212 32.40 20.73 -25.90
N GLU A 213 32.38 21.81 -26.66
CA GLU A 213 31.38 22.89 -26.67
C GLU A 213 29.96 22.52 -27.16
N GLU A 214 29.03 23.35 -26.68
CA GLU A 214 27.62 23.61 -27.01
C GLU A 214 26.68 22.45 -27.42
N ASN A 215 25.65 22.27 -26.57
CA ASN A 215 24.45 21.44 -26.75
C ASN A 215 24.59 19.93 -26.44
N CYS A 216 24.77 19.62 -25.15
CA CYS A 216 24.73 18.26 -24.62
C CYS A 216 23.24 17.78 -24.53
N THR A 217 22.61 17.35 -25.65
CA THR A 217 21.29 16.67 -25.66
C THR A 217 21.38 15.19 -26.08
N ASN A 218 20.78 14.35 -25.23
CA ASN A 218 20.60 12.90 -25.25
C ASN A 218 21.75 12.06 -24.66
N GLN A 219 21.46 11.51 -23.48
CA GLN A 219 22.28 10.55 -22.76
C GLN A 219 22.32 9.23 -23.54
N CYS A 220 23.47 8.91 -24.11
CA CYS A 220 23.71 7.58 -24.67
C CYS A 220 23.68 6.56 -23.53
N ASN A 221 22.67 5.69 -23.52
CA ASN A 221 22.50 4.62 -22.53
C ASN A 221 23.38 3.39 -22.83
N GLY A 222 24.45 3.52 -23.64
CA GLY A 222 25.24 2.41 -24.15
C GLY A 222 26.73 2.74 -24.28
N HIS A 223 27.57 1.72 -24.16
CA HIS A 223 29.03 1.83 -24.23
C HIS A 223 29.51 1.72 -25.68
N CYS A 224 29.36 2.78 -26.47
CA CYS A 224 29.89 2.79 -27.83
C CYS A 224 31.44 2.76 -27.82
N LEU A 225 32.02 2.24 -28.91
CA LEU A 225 33.47 2.13 -29.09
C LEU A 225 34.18 3.46 -28.80
N ASP A 226 35.29 3.40 -28.04
CA ASP A 226 36.11 4.56 -27.65
C ASP A 226 35.36 5.70 -26.92
N ASN A 227 34.25 5.39 -26.24
CA ASN A 227 33.33 6.38 -25.65
C ASN A 227 32.79 7.39 -26.68
N LEU A 228 32.72 7.01 -27.96
CA LEU A 228 32.13 7.85 -28.99
C LEU A 228 30.63 8.07 -28.71
N PRO A 229 30.09 9.27 -28.99
CA PRO A 229 28.67 9.51 -28.83
C PRO A 229 27.85 8.66 -29.79
N CYS A 230 26.81 8.03 -29.27
CA CYS A 230 25.77 7.38 -30.06
C CYS A 230 25.01 8.40 -30.92
N ASN A 231 24.32 7.93 -31.95
CA ASN A 231 23.48 8.78 -32.78
C ASN A 231 22.37 9.42 -31.94
N SER A 232 22.33 10.76 -31.94
CA SER A 232 21.43 11.58 -31.12
C SER A 232 19.94 11.40 -31.41
N SER A 233 19.58 10.83 -32.55
CA SER A 233 18.20 10.65 -33.00
C SER A 233 17.62 9.26 -32.74
N ASN A 234 18.44 8.22 -32.55
CA ASN A 234 17.97 6.84 -32.35
C ASN A 234 18.77 6.01 -31.33
N GLY A 235 19.84 6.56 -30.74
CA GLY A 235 20.67 5.89 -29.73
C GLY A 235 21.65 4.84 -30.28
N LEU A 236 21.79 4.70 -31.60
CA LEU A 236 22.61 3.68 -32.24
C LEU A 236 24.11 3.98 -32.10
N CYS A 237 24.91 2.98 -31.74
CA CYS A 237 26.37 3.06 -31.79
C CYS A 237 26.86 2.67 -33.19
N SER A 238 26.89 3.64 -34.11
CA SER A 238 27.25 3.40 -35.53
C SER A 238 28.65 2.82 -35.74
N ASN A 239 29.57 3.04 -34.78
CA ASN A 239 30.96 2.60 -34.85
C ASN A 239 31.23 1.31 -34.04
N GLY A 240 30.17 0.63 -33.58
CA GLY A 240 30.30 -0.57 -32.75
C GLY A 240 30.43 -0.27 -31.26
N CYS A 241 30.63 -1.33 -30.47
CA CYS A 241 30.62 -1.29 -29.01
C CYS A 241 32.03 -1.30 -28.41
N ALA A 242 32.16 -0.71 -27.23
CA ALA A 242 33.36 -0.84 -26.40
C ALA A 242 33.59 -2.32 -26.05
N PRO A 243 34.86 -2.73 -25.79
CA PRO A 243 35.17 -4.08 -25.38
C PRO A 243 34.30 -4.55 -24.19
N GLY A 244 33.66 -5.72 -24.32
CA GLY A 244 32.77 -6.28 -23.31
C GLY A 244 31.29 -5.90 -23.45
N TYR A 245 30.90 -5.16 -24.50
CA TYR A 245 29.50 -4.82 -24.77
C TYR A 245 29.10 -5.21 -26.19
N VAL A 246 27.85 -5.61 -26.37
CA VAL A 246 27.29 -6.03 -27.67
C VAL A 246 25.86 -5.50 -27.89
N GLY A 247 25.37 -5.66 -29.11
CA GLY A 247 24.05 -5.20 -29.56
C GLY A 247 24.06 -3.80 -30.16
N MET A 248 23.00 -3.45 -30.91
CA MET A 248 22.92 -2.19 -31.67
C MET A 248 23.04 -0.92 -30.81
N PHE A 249 22.72 -1.02 -29.53
CA PHE A 249 22.77 0.07 -28.55
C PHE A 249 23.89 -0.10 -27.52
N CYS A 250 24.75 -1.12 -27.63
CA CYS A 250 25.88 -1.38 -26.73
C CYS A 250 25.52 -1.33 -25.22
N ASN A 251 24.34 -1.83 -24.88
CA ASN A 251 23.79 -1.85 -23.53
C ASN A 251 23.78 -3.25 -22.91
N THR A 252 24.21 -4.27 -23.66
CA THR A 252 24.27 -5.66 -23.24
C THR A 252 25.71 -6.02 -22.93
N ASN A 253 26.00 -6.38 -21.68
CA ASN A 253 27.31 -6.87 -21.27
C ASN A 253 27.54 -8.27 -21.88
N ASP A 254 28.59 -8.41 -22.68
CA ASP A 254 28.94 -9.63 -23.41
C ASP A 254 29.35 -10.77 -22.46
N HIS A 255 29.82 -10.44 -21.25
CA HIS A 255 30.25 -11.44 -20.26
C HIS A 255 29.08 -12.14 -19.54
N SER A 256 27.89 -11.53 -19.51
CA SER A 256 26.72 -12.06 -18.78
C SER A 256 25.54 -12.38 -19.70
N ARG A 257 25.64 -12.13 -21.02
CA ARG A 257 24.52 -12.36 -21.96
C ARG A 257 24.20 -13.84 -22.11
N VAL A 258 22.92 -14.13 -22.39
CA VAL A 258 22.53 -15.46 -22.86
C VAL A 258 22.86 -15.56 -24.35
N VAL A 259 23.61 -16.60 -24.72
CA VAL A 259 24.03 -16.86 -26.11
C VAL A 259 23.18 -18.02 -26.62
N LEU A 260 22.44 -17.79 -27.71
CA LEU A 260 21.62 -18.82 -28.32
C LEU A 260 22.46 -19.72 -29.24
N ASP A 261 22.12 -21.01 -29.27
CA ASP A 261 22.74 -21.96 -30.19
C ASP A 261 22.51 -21.54 -31.66
N THR A 262 23.60 -21.52 -32.44
CA THR A 262 23.64 -21.09 -33.84
C THR A 262 23.59 -22.26 -34.83
N SER A 263 23.35 -23.48 -34.34
CA SER A 263 23.26 -24.71 -35.14
C SER A 263 22.26 -24.65 -36.31
N THR A 264 21.35 -23.68 -36.34
CA THR A 264 20.30 -23.47 -37.36
C THR A 264 20.57 -22.32 -38.36
N ASN A 265 21.77 -21.71 -38.40
CA ASN A 265 22.07 -20.47 -39.16
C ASN A 265 21.26 -19.22 -38.70
N GLU A 266 20.74 -19.24 -37.47
CA GLU A 266 20.02 -18.13 -36.85
C GLU A 266 20.94 -17.30 -35.95
N SER A 267 20.52 -16.08 -35.61
CA SER A 267 21.26 -15.15 -34.74
C SER A 267 21.50 -15.74 -33.35
N ASP A 268 22.70 -15.57 -32.79
CA ASP A 268 23.09 -15.96 -31.42
C ASP A 268 22.57 -14.97 -30.36
N TYR A 269 22.03 -13.84 -30.79
CA TYR A 269 21.64 -12.72 -29.93
C TYR A 269 20.20 -12.81 -29.43
N ILE A 270 20.04 -12.68 -28.12
CA ILE A 270 18.78 -12.35 -27.45
C ILE A 270 19.04 -11.30 -26.36
N ASN A 271 18.07 -10.41 -26.13
CA ASN A 271 18.16 -9.39 -25.08
C ASN A 271 17.87 -9.98 -23.69
N ALA A 272 18.77 -10.83 -23.22
CA ALA A 272 18.71 -11.48 -21.92
C ALA A 272 20.11 -11.59 -21.29
N ASN A 273 20.18 -11.46 -19.96
CA ASN A 273 21.41 -11.64 -19.19
C ASN A 273 21.18 -12.60 -18.03
N TYR A 274 22.19 -13.42 -17.74
CA TYR A 274 22.26 -14.18 -16.50
C TYR A 274 22.41 -13.23 -15.31
N ILE A 275 21.67 -13.51 -14.24
CA ILE A 275 21.79 -12.85 -12.95
C ILE A 275 22.25 -13.89 -11.94
N GLU A 276 23.34 -13.57 -11.25
CA GLU A 276 23.90 -14.42 -10.21
C GLU A 276 23.13 -14.29 -8.89
N ASP A 277 23.02 -15.40 -8.17
CA ASP A 277 22.52 -15.42 -6.80
C ASP A 277 23.59 -14.98 -5.77
N VAL A 278 23.24 -15.13 -4.50
CA VAL A 278 24.10 -14.76 -3.37
C VAL A 278 25.43 -15.53 -3.33
N TYR A 279 25.50 -16.70 -3.97
CA TYR A 279 26.67 -17.57 -4.03
C TYR A 279 27.45 -17.44 -5.35
N GLY A 280 27.04 -16.54 -6.25
CA GLY A 280 27.67 -16.36 -7.56
C GLY A 280 27.24 -17.42 -8.59
N LYS A 281 26.20 -18.21 -8.31
CA LYS A 281 25.64 -19.15 -9.29
C LYS A 281 24.69 -18.38 -10.20
N LYS A 282 24.79 -18.61 -11.52
CA LYS A 282 23.83 -18.10 -12.52
C LYS A 282 22.46 -18.76 -12.28
N SER A 283 21.62 -18.10 -11.49
CA SER A 283 20.38 -18.70 -10.98
C SER A 283 19.13 -18.08 -11.61
N TYR A 284 19.24 -16.92 -12.26
CA TYR A 284 18.13 -16.27 -12.95
C TYR A 284 18.54 -15.76 -14.33
N ILE A 285 17.54 -15.57 -15.20
CA ILE A 285 17.71 -14.90 -16.49
C ILE A 285 16.78 -13.68 -16.51
N ALA A 286 17.36 -12.49 -16.64
CA ALA A 286 16.61 -11.25 -16.81
C ALA A 286 16.52 -10.91 -18.30
N THR A 287 15.30 -10.92 -18.85
CA THR A 287 15.04 -10.70 -20.28
C THR A 287 14.01 -9.59 -20.50
N GLN A 288 14.05 -8.99 -21.69
CA GLN A 288 12.93 -8.18 -22.19
C GLN A 288 11.73 -9.09 -22.51
N GLY A 289 10.51 -8.57 -22.35
CA GLY A 289 9.31 -9.24 -22.84
C GLY A 289 9.40 -9.52 -24.36
N PRO A 290 9.05 -10.73 -24.82
CA PRO A 290 9.23 -11.09 -26.23
C PRO A 290 8.35 -10.24 -27.14
N LYS A 291 8.95 -9.73 -28.23
CA LYS A 291 8.21 -9.09 -29.32
C LYS A 291 7.74 -10.16 -30.30
N LYS A 292 6.79 -9.82 -31.18
CA LYS A 292 6.35 -10.71 -32.27
C LYS A 292 7.52 -11.29 -33.09
N SER A 293 8.56 -10.49 -33.31
CA SER A 293 9.75 -10.88 -34.07
C SER A 293 10.78 -11.68 -33.26
N THR A 294 10.68 -11.74 -31.93
CA THR A 294 11.67 -12.39 -31.04
C THR A 294 11.06 -13.48 -30.17
N VAL A 295 9.80 -13.86 -30.42
CA VAL A 295 9.08 -14.88 -29.64
C VAL A 295 9.67 -16.27 -29.85
N VAL A 296 10.15 -16.57 -31.06
CA VAL A 296 10.85 -17.83 -31.38
C VAL A 296 12.17 -17.89 -30.63
N ASP A 297 12.96 -16.81 -30.64
CA ASP A 297 14.22 -16.72 -29.90
C ASP A 297 14.02 -16.86 -28.39
N PHE A 298 12.93 -16.30 -27.85
CA PHE A 298 12.56 -16.43 -26.44
C PHE A 298 12.28 -17.89 -26.06
N TRP A 299 11.47 -18.61 -26.85
CA TRP A 299 11.20 -20.03 -26.56
C TRP A 299 12.42 -20.91 -26.79
N ARG A 300 13.29 -20.57 -27.76
CA ARG A 300 14.58 -21.23 -27.94
C ARG A 300 15.47 -21.06 -26.72
N MET A 301 15.53 -19.86 -26.14
CA MET A 301 16.24 -19.59 -24.89
C MET A 301 15.69 -20.46 -23.74
N VAL A 302 14.37 -20.47 -23.54
CA VAL A 302 13.70 -21.25 -22.49
C VAL A 302 14.03 -22.74 -22.63
N TRP A 303 14.02 -23.26 -23.85
CA TRP A 303 14.32 -24.66 -24.12
C TRP A 303 15.79 -25.03 -23.88
N GLN A 304 16.71 -24.19 -24.41
CA GLN A 304 18.15 -24.35 -24.29
C GLN A 304 18.60 -24.33 -22.83
N GLU A 305 18.12 -23.34 -22.08
CA GLU A 305 18.46 -23.14 -20.67
C GLU A 305 17.70 -24.07 -19.73
N ASN A 306 16.92 -25.01 -20.29
CA ASN A 306 16.08 -25.95 -19.54
C ASN A 306 15.23 -25.24 -18.48
N THR A 307 14.68 -24.07 -18.83
CA THR A 307 13.91 -23.23 -17.92
C THR A 307 12.55 -23.86 -17.65
N ARG A 308 12.24 -24.10 -16.37
CA ARG A 308 10.96 -24.67 -15.91
C ARG A 308 9.98 -23.64 -15.36
N ILE A 309 10.47 -22.47 -14.96
CA ILE A 309 9.68 -21.40 -14.34
C ILE A 309 9.88 -20.09 -15.09
N ILE A 310 8.77 -19.45 -15.47
CA ILE A 310 8.76 -18.13 -16.08
C ILE A 310 7.97 -17.18 -15.16
N VAL A 311 8.56 -16.05 -14.79
CA VAL A 311 7.93 -15.04 -13.93
C VAL A 311 7.70 -13.76 -14.74
N CYS A 312 6.44 -13.33 -14.85
CA CYS A 312 6.03 -12.14 -15.58
C CYS A 312 5.47 -11.07 -14.65
N PHE A 313 5.94 -9.83 -14.79
CA PHE A 313 5.52 -8.67 -13.98
C PHE A 313 4.67 -7.65 -14.78
N THR A 314 4.13 -8.04 -15.95
CA THR A 314 3.38 -7.15 -16.87
C THR A 314 2.15 -7.85 -17.45
N ASN A 315 1.00 -7.17 -17.51
CA ASN A 315 -0.22 -7.70 -18.13
C ASN A 315 -0.10 -7.82 -19.67
N THR A 316 -0.40 -8.99 -20.22
CA THR A 316 -0.42 -9.23 -21.67
C THR A 316 -1.62 -10.09 -22.07
N ASN A 317 -2.29 -9.76 -23.18
CA ASN A 317 -3.35 -10.57 -23.78
C ASN A 317 -2.77 -11.66 -24.72
N GLU A 318 -3.51 -12.76 -24.80
CA GLU A 318 -3.18 -14.11 -25.29
C GLU A 318 -2.65 -14.25 -26.73
N ALA A 319 -1.91 -15.35 -26.97
CA ALA A 319 -2.11 -16.24 -28.13
C ALA A 319 -1.46 -17.64 -27.96
N ASN A 320 -2.21 -18.65 -28.44
CA ASN A 320 -1.95 -20.10 -28.71
C ASN A 320 -0.70 -20.40 -29.58
N SER A 321 -0.10 -21.61 -29.71
CA SER A 321 -0.46 -23.03 -29.46
C SER A 321 0.79 -23.96 -29.49
N ASP A 322 0.66 -25.22 -29.00
CA ASP A 322 1.27 -26.55 -29.36
C ASP A 322 2.63 -26.64 -30.11
N LYS A 323 3.55 -27.60 -29.88
CA LYS A 323 3.61 -28.85 -29.07
C LYS A 323 5.08 -29.30 -28.95
N THR A 324 5.56 -29.53 -27.73
CA THR A 324 6.28 -30.71 -27.21
C THR A 324 6.30 -30.56 -25.69
N GLU A 325 5.92 -31.58 -24.94
CA GLU A 325 5.58 -31.40 -23.52
C GLU A 325 6.82 -31.38 -22.62
N ARG A 326 7.07 -30.21 -22.04
CA ARG A 326 7.78 -30.00 -20.78
C ARG A 326 6.85 -29.18 -19.88
N ASP A 327 6.72 -29.56 -18.62
CA ASP A 327 5.95 -28.74 -17.67
C ASP A 327 6.70 -27.41 -17.43
N VAL A 328 6.12 -26.33 -17.92
CA VAL A 328 6.60 -24.96 -17.70
C VAL A 328 5.55 -24.21 -16.88
N PHE A 329 5.93 -23.77 -15.69
CA PHE A 329 5.07 -22.99 -14.82
C PHE A 329 5.28 -21.50 -15.09
N MET A 330 4.23 -20.83 -15.58
CA MET A 330 4.25 -19.38 -15.79
C MET A 330 3.49 -18.68 -14.67
N PHE A 331 4.21 -17.90 -13.86
CA PHE A 331 3.63 -17.07 -12.80
C PHE A 331 3.51 -15.64 -13.27
N HIS A 332 2.29 -15.11 -13.26
CA HIS A 332 2.00 -13.74 -13.66
C HIS A 332 1.61 -12.91 -12.43
N TYR A 333 2.45 -11.94 -12.08
CA TYR A 333 2.16 -10.96 -11.05
C TYR A 333 1.32 -9.81 -11.63
N THR A 334 0.04 -9.77 -11.31
CA THR A 334 -0.95 -8.83 -11.88
C THR A 334 -1.19 -7.60 -11.01
N GLN A 335 -0.67 -7.57 -9.78
CA GLN A 335 -0.92 -6.50 -8.81
C GLN A 335 0.08 -5.34 -8.89
N TRP A 336 0.90 -5.28 -9.94
CA TRP A 336 1.79 -4.15 -10.15
C TRP A 336 0.99 -2.97 -10.73
N PRO A 337 0.90 -1.82 -10.05
CA PRO A 337 0.10 -0.69 -10.53
C PRO A 337 0.77 0.00 -11.73
N ASP A 338 -0.03 0.57 -12.63
CA ASP A 338 0.46 1.31 -13.81
C ASP A 338 1.39 2.49 -13.43
N HIS A 339 1.21 3.04 -12.22
CA HIS A 339 2.07 4.05 -11.63
C HIS A 339 2.50 3.65 -10.21
N GLY A 340 3.81 3.69 -9.95
CA GLY A 340 4.39 3.43 -8.64
C GLY A 340 4.82 1.98 -8.44
N VAL A 341 4.70 1.50 -7.19
CA VAL A 341 5.13 0.16 -6.76
C VAL A 341 3.99 -0.53 -6.00
N PRO A 342 3.91 -1.87 -6.06
CA PRO A 342 2.87 -2.63 -5.35
C PRO A 342 3.04 -2.59 -3.82
N GLU A 343 2.04 -3.12 -3.12
CA GLU A 343 2.10 -3.33 -1.68
C GLU A 343 3.21 -4.37 -1.34
N PRO A 344 4.03 -4.16 -0.30
CA PRO A 344 5.17 -5.02 -0.03
C PRO A 344 4.83 -6.48 0.34
N LEU A 345 3.75 -6.73 1.07
CA LEU A 345 3.36 -8.07 1.52
C LEU A 345 2.85 -8.93 0.36
N SER A 346 2.15 -8.37 -0.63
CA SER A 346 1.73 -9.10 -1.83
C SER A 346 2.93 -9.65 -2.63
N LEU A 347 4.03 -8.90 -2.72
CA LEU A 347 5.28 -9.39 -3.33
C LEU A 347 5.93 -10.52 -2.55
N VAL A 348 5.87 -10.50 -1.20
CA VAL A 348 6.38 -11.60 -0.36
C VAL A 348 5.59 -12.89 -0.64
N VAL A 349 4.27 -12.78 -0.73
CA VAL A 349 3.37 -13.92 -0.98
C VAL A 349 3.63 -14.50 -2.37
N PHE A 350 3.71 -13.64 -3.40
CA PHE A 350 3.99 -14.07 -4.77
C PHE A 350 5.36 -14.74 -4.90
N HIS A 351 6.42 -14.11 -4.38
CA HIS A 351 7.77 -14.68 -4.40
C HIS A 351 7.80 -16.08 -3.77
N ARG A 352 7.08 -16.26 -2.66
CA ARG A 352 7.00 -17.55 -1.99
C ARG A 352 6.36 -18.63 -2.86
N HIS A 353 5.22 -18.32 -3.49
CA HIS A 353 4.52 -19.28 -4.35
C HIS A 353 5.42 -19.72 -5.50
N VAL A 354 6.13 -18.78 -6.15
CA VAL A 354 7.15 -19.09 -7.18
C VAL A 354 8.27 -20.00 -6.65
N THR A 355 8.82 -19.70 -5.46
CA THR A 355 9.91 -20.50 -4.89
C THR A 355 9.50 -21.90 -4.46
N LYS A 356 8.22 -22.11 -4.10
CA LYS A 356 7.70 -23.44 -3.71
C LYS A 356 7.69 -24.39 -4.91
N THR A 357 7.28 -23.90 -6.08
CA THR A 357 7.19 -24.69 -7.32
C THR A 357 8.56 -25.04 -7.91
N ALA A 358 9.63 -24.35 -7.51
CA ALA A 358 10.96 -24.56 -8.07
C ALA A 358 11.65 -25.88 -7.68
N GLU A 359 11.13 -26.65 -6.71
CA GLU A 359 11.72 -27.91 -6.14
C GLU A 359 13.22 -27.86 -5.77
N GLU A 360 13.88 -26.72 -5.90
CA GLU A 360 15.25 -26.47 -5.45
C GLU A 360 15.22 -25.56 -4.21
N HIS A 361 15.43 -26.17 -3.05
CA HIS A 361 15.80 -25.56 -1.78
C HIS A 361 14.80 -24.50 -1.21
N PRO A 362 14.18 -24.76 -0.03
CA PRO A 362 13.31 -23.80 0.70
C PRO A 362 14.02 -22.53 1.23
N GLN A 363 15.08 -22.04 0.59
CA GLN A 363 16.18 -21.38 1.27
C GLN A 363 16.77 -20.20 0.48
N GLY A 364 15.97 -19.52 -0.35
CA GLY A 364 16.35 -18.29 -1.04
C GLY A 364 16.59 -17.06 -0.13
N CYS A 365 16.23 -17.14 1.16
CA CYS A 365 16.49 -16.10 2.17
C CYS A 365 17.64 -16.45 3.15
N ILE A 366 18.50 -17.44 2.83
CA ILE A 366 19.50 -17.96 3.76
C ILE A 366 20.39 -16.89 4.40
N GLU A 367 20.88 -15.87 3.67
CA GLU A 367 21.86 -14.97 4.30
C GLU A 367 21.20 -14.07 5.37
N GLY A 368 20.03 -13.50 5.07
CA GLY A 368 19.25 -12.73 6.03
C GLY A 368 18.78 -13.56 7.21
N ASP A 369 18.33 -14.80 6.97
CA ASP A 369 17.82 -15.69 8.02
C ASP A 369 18.93 -16.34 8.87
N LYS A 370 20.10 -16.67 8.29
CA LYS A 370 21.24 -17.26 9.02
C LYS A 370 22.12 -16.20 9.70
N THR A 371 22.26 -15.01 9.10
CA THR A 371 23.18 -13.96 9.60
C THR A 371 22.48 -12.78 10.26
N GLY A 372 21.16 -12.62 10.06
CA GLY A 372 20.40 -11.45 10.50
C GLY A 372 20.73 -10.16 9.74
N LYS A 373 21.48 -10.24 8.64
CA LYS A 373 21.97 -9.08 7.89
C LYS A 373 21.60 -9.19 6.41
N VAL A 374 21.22 -8.06 5.81
CA VAL A 374 20.97 -7.94 4.37
C VAL A 374 21.76 -6.77 3.81
N ASN A 375 22.41 -6.96 2.67
CA ASN A 375 23.19 -5.93 1.99
C ASN A 375 22.61 -5.62 0.60
N VAL A 376 21.42 -5.00 0.59
CA VAL A 376 20.72 -4.60 -0.64
C VAL A 376 21.62 -3.83 -1.62
N PRO A 377 22.42 -2.82 -1.21
CA PRO A 377 23.27 -2.08 -2.15
C PRO A 377 24.24 -2.97 -2.93
N LYS A 378 24.93 -3.90 -2.25
CA LYS A 378 25.87 -4.84 -2.87
C LYS A 378 25.16 -5.76 -3.88
N TYR A 379 23.94 -6.16 -3.60
CA TYR A 379 23.14 -6.99 -4.51
C TYR A 379 22.68 -6.20 -5.74
N VAL A 380 22.24 -4.96 -5.56
CA VAL A 380 21.87 -4.09 -6.68
C VAL A 380 23.07 -3.79 -7.57
N GLU A 381 24.25 -3.56 -6.99
CA GLU A 381 25.48 -3.35 -7.73
C GLU A 381 25.84 -4.57 -8.60
N ARG A 382 25.80 -5.79 -8.04
CA ARG A 382 26.02 -7.03 -8.80
C ARG A 382 24.99 -7.24 -9.92
N MET A 383 23.71 -6.98 -9.65
CA MET A 383 22.67 -7.05 -10.68
C MET A 383 22.91 -6.04 -11.81
N ARG A 384 23.40 -4.84 -11.48
CA ARG A 384 23.69 -3.78 -12.45
C ARG A 384 24.94 -4.04 -13.28
N ASP A 385 25.92 -4.74 -12.72
CA ASP A 385 27.11 -5.23 -13.44
C ASP A 385 26.71 -6.30 -14.48
N ALA A 386 25.77 -7.18 -14.10
CA ALA A 386 25.24 -8.21 -14.98
C ALA A 386 24.25 -7.66 -16.04
N ARG A 387 23.39 -6.69 -15.69
CA ARG A 387 22.42 -6.08 -16.61
C ARG A 387 22.20 -4.62 -16.22
N MET A 388 22.40 -3.70 -17.17
CA MET A 388 22.24 -2.28 -16.88
C MET A 388 20.81 -1.93 -16.45
N ASN A 389 20.69 -0.94 -15.58
CA ASN A 389 19.41 -0.42 -15.11
C ASN A 389 18.53 -1.47 -14.38
N MET A 390 19.13 -2.42 -13.66
CA MET A 390 18.38 -3.23 -12.69
C MET A 390 18.00 -2.38 -11.48
N ILE A 391 16.71 -2.41 -11.10
CA ILE A 391 16.07 -1.52 -10.10
C ILE A 391 16.28 -0.04 -10.48
N GLN A 392 15.40 0.47 -11.33
CA GLN A 392 15.56 1.76 -12.01
C GLN A 392 15.08 2.92 -11.16
N ALA A 393 13.90 2.78 -10.56
CA ALA A 393 13.24 3.83 -9.81
C ALA A 393 13.61 3.79 -8.32
N GLU A 394 13.67 4.97 -7.69
CA GLU A 394 13.90 5.09 -6.24
C GLU A 394 12.83 4.34 -5.44
N ASP A 395 11.58 4.37 -5.89
CA ASP A 395 10.48 3.70 -5.19
C ASP A 395 10.56 2.17 -5.32
N GLN A 396 11.08 1.64 -6.42
CA GLN A 396 11.42 0.21 -6.56
C GLN A 396 12.55 -0.18 -5.60
N TYR A 397 13.55 0.69 -5.44
CA TYR A 397 14.63 0.46 -4.49
C TYR A 397 14.14 0.45 -3.03
N LYS A 398 13.24 1.39 -2.66
CA LYS A 398 12.58 1.39 -1.35
C LYS A 398 11.71 0.15 -1.14
N LEU A 399 10.99 -0.28 -2.17
CA LEU A 399 10.13 -1.45 -2.13
C LEU A 399 10.91 -2.69 -1.70
N VAL A 400 12.13 -2.91 -2.23
CA VAL A 400 12.99 -4.04 -1.81
C VAL A 400 13.20 -4.06 -0.29
N TYR A 401 13.50 -2.91 0.32
CA TYR A 401 13.66 -2.83 1.78
C TYR A 401 12.34 -3.06 2.53
N LEU A 402 11.22 -2.56 2.02
CA LEU A 402 9.91 -2.77 2.63
C LEU A 402 9.50 -4.26 2.56
N THR A 403 9.65 -4.90 1.40
CA THR A 403 9.36 -6.33 1.19
C THR A 403 10.23 -7.21 2.09
N LEU A 404 11.54 -6.94 2.18
CA LEU A 404 12.44 -7.63 3.11
C LEU A 404 12.00 -7.42 4.56
N ARG A 405 11.66 -6.19 4.95
CA ARG A 405 11.16 -5.89 6.29
C ARG A 405 9.87 -6.68 6.60
N GLU A 406 8.92 -6.73 5.67
CA GLU A 406 7.68 -7.48 5.86
C GLU A 406 7.91 -9.00 5.96
N SER A 407 8.87 -9.53 5.21
CA SER A 407 9.34 -10.92 5.31
C SER A 407 9.94 -11.22 6.70
N PHE A 408 10.73 -10.31 7.28
CA PHE A 408 11.29 -10.49 8.63
C PHE A 408 10.30 -10.27 9.78
N ARG A 409 9.28 -9.40 9.61
CA ARG A 409 8.32 -9.04 10.68
C ARG A 409 7.27 -10.11 10.96
N GLY A 410 6.94 -10.95 9.99
CA GLY A 410 5.94 -12.00 10.17
C GLY A 410 6.30 -13.20 9.34
N ARG A 411 6.95 -14.18 9.97
CA ARG A 411 7.20 -15.47 9.32
C ARG A 411 5.86 -16.12 8.97
N PRO A 412 5.69 -16.63 7.74
CA PRO A 412 4.49 -17.35 7.38
C PRO A 412 4.30 -18.55 8.30
N ARG A 413 3.06 -18.78 8.75
CA ARG A 413 2.67 -19.95 9.56
C ARG A 413 1.79 -20.83 8.71
N THR A 414 2.37 -21.37 7.64
CA THR A 414 1.63 -22.24 6.74
C THR A 414 1.58 -23.63 7.30
N ILE A 415 0.35 -24.10 7.40
CA ILE A 415 0.04 -25.40 7.95
C ILE A 415 -0.59 -26.19 6.82
N LEU A 416 -0.08 -27.38 6.57
CA LEU A 416 -0.74 -28.34 5.70
C LEU A 416 -2.14 -28.59 6.25
N SER A 417 -3.14 -28.64 5.38
CA SER A 417 -4.53 -28.97 5.77
C SER A 417 -4.60 -30.18 6.70
N THR A 418 -3.79 -31.22 6.42
CA THR A 418 -3.68 -32.45 7.21
C THR A 418 -3.11 -32.29 8.63
N LYS A 419 -2.31 -31.24 8.89
CA LYS A 419 -1.69 -30.96 10.20
C LYS A 419 -2.40 -29.86 10.99
N PHE A 420 -3.35 -29.18 10.35
CA PHE A 420 -4.07 -28.04 10.92
C PHE A 420 -4.81 -28.38 12.22
N LEU A 421 -5.45 -29.56 12.28
CA LEU A 421 -6.20 -30.02 13.45
C LEU A 421 -5.30 -30.28 14.67
N GLN A 422 -4.04 -30.68 14.45
CA GLN A 422 -3.10 -30.98 15.52
C GLN A 422 -2.56 -29.68 16.15
N GLU A 423 -2.20 -28.68 15.36
CA GLU A 423 -1.70 -27.39 15.87
C GLU A 423 -2.78 -26.55 16.56
N PHE A 424 -4.04 -26.71 16.16
CA PHE A 424 -5.18 -26.06 16.81
C PHE A 424 -5.32 -26.46 18.30
N GLN A 425 -5.09 -27.74 18.62
CA GLN A 425 -5.27 -28.27 19.97
C GLN A 425 -4.27 -27.70 20.99
N ASP A 426 -3.12 -27.21 20.52
CA ASP A 426 -2.02 -26.73 21.37
C ASP A 426 -2.12 -25.23 21.75
N SER A 427 -3.01 -24.45 21.12
CA SER A 427 -2.98 -22.96 21.18
C SER A 427 -4.02 -22.27 22.10
N CYS A 428 -4.81 -23.00 22.90
CA CYS A 428 -5.91 -22.40 23.66
C CYS A 428 -5.52 -21.86 25.06
N GLY A 429 -5.50 -20.53 25.25
CA GLY A 429 -5.48 -19.89 26.58
C GLY A 429 -5.57 -18.33 26.64
N ILE A 430 -6.65 -17.82 27.27
CA ILE A 430 -6.88 -16.49 27.91
C ILE A 430 -7.38 -15.29 27.02
N LYS A 431 -8.19 -14.38 27.64
CA LYS A 431 -9.29 -13.49 27.12
C LYS A 431 -9.00 -11.97 26.92
N GLY A 432 -9.79 -11.30 26.05
CA GLY A 432 -10.27 -9.88 26.10
C GLY A 432 -9.72 -8.92 25.01
N THR A 433 -10.32 -7.82 24.52
CA THR A 433 -11.64 -7.10 24.56
C THR A 433 -11.72 -6.08 23.37
N GLY A 434 -12.92 -5.73 22.86
CA GLY A 434 -13.24 -4.90 21.64
C GLY A 434 -12.86 -3.40 21.64
N ASN A 435 -13.24 -2.50 20.71
CA ASN A 435 -14.28 -2.32 19.67
C ASN A 435 -13.79 -1.35 18.56
N THR A 436 -14.43 -1.31 17.38
CA THR A 436 -14.20 -0.27 16.36
C THR A 436 -15.45 0.23 15.61
N TYR A 437 -15.29 1.35 14.88
CA TYR A 437 -16.30 2.19 14.23
C TYR A 437 -16.17 2.13 12.67
N PRO A 438 -17.17 2.60 11.89
CA PRO A 438 -17.49 2.06 10.57
C PRO A 438 -16.97 2.87 9.35
N ILE A 439 -16.45 2.18 8.32
CA ILE A 439 -16.13 2.67 6.96
C ILE A 439 -16.51 1.57 5.93
N VAL A 440 -16.75 1.90 4.66
CA VAL A 440 -16.92 0.93 3.56
C VAL A 440 -15.58 0.72 2.86
N VAL A 441 -15.12 -0.53 2.72
CA VAL A 441 -13.79 -0.87 2.17
C VAL A 441 -13.89 -2.08 1.24
N GLU A 442 -13.16 -2.06 0.12
CA GLU A 442 -13.06 -3.18 -0.83
C GLU A 442 -11.89 -4.13 -0.48
N PHE A 443 -12.06 -5.43 -0.69
CA PHE A 443 -11.03 -6.47 -0.46
C PHE A 443 -10.95 -7.47 -1.62
N GLU A 444 -9.80 -8.13 -1.72
CA GLU A 444 -9.52 -9.20 -2.68
C GLU A 444 -9.92 -10.55 -2.08
N SER A 445 -10.38 -11.49 -2.93
CA SER A 445 -10.39 -12.92 -2.58
C SER A 445 -9.06 -13.56 -2.94
N PHE A 446 -8.89 -14.84 -2.62
CA PHE A 446 -7.66 -15.57 -2.98
C PHE A 446 -7.50 -15.64 -4.51
N THR A 447 -8.61 -15.71 -5.24
CA THR A 447 -8.66 -15.95 -6.68
C THR A 447 -8.91 -14.69 -7.52
N ILE A 448 -9.53 -13.64 -6.94
CA ILE A 448 -10.04 -12.48 -7.70
C ILE A 448 -9.74 -11.16 -6.96
N THR A 449 -9.25 -10.16 -7.70
CA THR A 449 -9.04 -8.80 -7.19
C THR A 449 -10.37 -8.05 -6.99
N ALA A 450 -10.51 -7.30 -5.88
CA ALA A 450 -11.71 -6.53 -5.53
C ALA A 450 -13.03 -7.34 -5.41
N ARG A 451 -12.95 -8.57 -4.89
CA ARG A 451 -14.08 -9.52 -4.74
C ARG A 451 -15.09 -9.10 -3.67
N PHE A 452 -14.63 -8.64 -2.50
CA PHE A 452 -15.50 -8.34 -1.36
C PHE A 452 -15.67 -6.84 -1.16
N ILE A 453 -16.85 -6.44 -0.71
CA ILE A 453 -17.10 -5.11 -0.15
C ILE A 453 -17.53 -5.33 1.29
N SER A 454 -16.77 -4.81 2.26
CA SER A 454 -17.22 -4.78 3.65
C SER A 454 -17.84 -3.43 3.96
N ALA A 455 -19.03 -3.43 4.56
CA ALA A 455 -19.71 -2.20 4.93
C ALA A 455 -20.47 -2.36 6.25
N GLN A 456 -20.72 -1.23 6.90
CA GLN A 456 -21.65 -1.19 8.03
C GLN A 456 -23.10 -1.32 7.54
N PHE A 457 -24.00 -1.75 8.40
CA PHE A 457 -25.44 -1.57 8.20
C PHE A 457 -25.79 -0.14 7.77
N PRO A 458 -26.65 0.04 6.74
CA PRO A 458 -27.10 1.35 6.33
C PRO A 458 -27.98 1.97 7.42
N LEU A 459 -27.67 3.22 7.78
CA LEU A 459 -28.55 4.05 8.60
C LEU A 459 -29.83 4.39 7.79
N PRO A 460 -31.00 4.59 8.45
CA PRO A 460 -32.28 4.79 7.75
C PRO A 460 -32.25 5.85 6.64
N ASP A 461 -31.55 6.96 6.88
CA ASP A 461 -31.46 8.09 5.94
C ASP A 461 -30.55 7.84 4.73
N TYR A 462 -29.73 6.78 4.76
CA TYR A 462 -28.75 6.42 3.70
C TYR A 462 -29.13 5.15 2.93
N THR A 463 -30.38 4.66 3.11
CA THR A 463 -30.85 3.43 2.47
C THR A 463 -30.84 3.53 0.93
N GLU A 464 -31.09 4.71 0.36
CA GLU A 464 -31.04 4.91 -1.09
C GLU A 464 -29.61 4.82 -1.65
N ASP A 465 -28.62 5.43 -0.98
CA ASP A 465 -27.21 5.34 -1.38
C ASP A 465 -26.67 3.92 -1.27
N PHE A 466 -27.13 3.17 -0.26
CA PHE A 466 -26.86 1.75 -0.13
C PHE A 466 -27.41 0.93 -1.31
N LEU A 467 -28.62 1.23 -1.80
CA LEU A 467 -29.19 0.53 -2.96
C LEU A 467 -28.47 0.89 -4.27
N ARG A 468 -27.95 2.12 -4.40
CA ARG A 468 -27.06 2.50 -5.51
C ARG A 468 -25.77 1.69 -5.50
N LEU A 469 -25.20 1.42 -4.32
CA LEU A 469 -24.03 0.56 -4.17
C LEU A 469 -24.34 -0.88 -4.60
N VAL A 470 -25.47 -1.43 -4.17
CA VAL A 470 -25.89 -2.80 -4.56
C VAL A 470 -26.11 -2.91 -6.08
N GLU A 471 -26.72 -1.89 -6.70
CA GLU A 471 -26.91 -1.84 -8.15
C GLU A 471 -25.59 -1.75 -8.91
N ALA A 472 -24.65 -0.93 -8.45
CA ALA A 472 -23.37 -0.72 -9.12
C ALA A 472 -22.45 -1.96 -9.16
N TYR A 473 -22.62 -2.92 -8.24
CA TYR A 473 -21.65 -4.01 -8.03
C TYR A 473 -22.22 -5.44 -8.09
N TYR A 474 -23.51 -5.61 -8.39
CA TYR A 474 -24.19 -6.91 -8.58
C TYR A 474 -23.90 -7.94 -7.47
N THR A 475 -24.39 -7.65 -6.26
CA THR A 475 -23.91 -8.31 -5.04
C THR A 475 -24.90 -9.24 -4.35
N PRO A 476 -24.52 -10.49 -4.01
CA PRO A 476 -25.14 -11.22 -2.91
C PRO A 476 -24.87 -10.44 -1.62
N THR A 477 -25.93 -10.09 -0.89
CA THR A 477 -25.86 -9.22 0.28
C THR A 477 -26.12 -10.03 1.55
N ILE A 478 -25.38 -9.82 2.63
CA ILE A 478 -25.69 -10.47 3.90
C ILE A 478 -26.45 -9.45 4.77
N THR A 479 -27.64 -9.80 5.32
CA THR A 479 -28.48 -9.08 6.34
C THR A 479 -29.41 -7.89 5.95
N SER A 480 -30.35 -7.52 6.87
CA SER A 480 -31.82 -7.47 6.69
C SER A 480 -32.55 -6.17 7.05
N LEU A 481 -31.86 -5.10 7.48
CA LEU A 481 -32.53 -3.97 8.16
C LEU A 481 -33.45 -3.14 7.24
N TRP A 482 -33.32 -3.25 5.92
CA TRP A 482 -34.05 -2.48 4.92
C TRP A 482 -35.15 -3.26 4.19
N LEU A 483 -35.25 -4.58 4.43
CA LEU A 483 -36.12 -5.48 3.66
C LEU A 483 -37.62 -5.31 3.95
N PRO A 484 -38.51 -5.55 2.96
CA PRO A 484 -39.95 -5.60 3.20
C PRO A 484 -40.33 -6.70 4.18
N THR A 485 -41.20 -6.38 5.14
CA THR A 485 -41.61 -7.31 6.21
C THR A 485 -42.73 -8.28 5.79
N LYS A 486 -43.41 -8.05 4.65
CA LYS A 486 -44.47 -8.88 4.06
C LYS A 486 -44.33 -8.92 2.53
N HIS A 487 -45.14 -9.72 1.82
CA HIS A 487 -45.19 -9.89 0.34
C HIS A 487 -45.56 -8.59 -0.44
N GLU A 488 -44.96 -7.47 -0.09
CA GLU A 488 -45.20 -6.17 -0.67
C GLU A 488 -43.89 -5.60 -1.19
N SER A 489 -43.96 -4.90 -2.33
CA SER A 489 -42.85 -4.14 -2.86
C SER A 489 -42.65 -2.88 -2.01
N LYS A 490 -41.39 -2.58 -1.68
CA LYS A 490 -41.02 -1.36 -0.94
C LYS A 490 -40.27 -0.42 -1.86
N THR A 491 -40.78 0.80 -1.98
CA THR A 491 -40.11 1.88 -2.72
C THR A 491 -39.17 2.63 -1.78
N VAL A 492 -37.90 2.75 -2.17
CA VAL A 492 -36.86 3.51 -1.46
C VAL A 492 -36.23 4.45 -2.48
N GLY A 493 -36.61 5.73 -2.45
CA GLY A 493 -36.12 6.72 -3.41
C GLY A 493 -36.43 6.35 -4.86
N SER A 494 -35.38 6.21 -5.68
CA SER A 494 -35.47 5.75 -7.08
C SER A 494 -35.57 4.23 -7.25
N PHE A 495 -35.51 3.43 -6.17
CA PHE A 495 -35.52 1.98 -6.23
C PHE A 495 -36.84 1.36 -5.76
N ILE A 496 -37.20 0.23 -6.37
CA ILE A 496 -38.30 -0.63 -5.96
C ILE A 496 -37.70 -2.00 -5.64
N THR A 497 -37.91 -2.46 -4.41
CA THR A 497 -37.48 -3.78 -3.94
C THR A 497 -38.69 -4.69 -3.83
N ALA A 498 -38.64 -5.87 -4.43
CA ALA A 498 -39.71 -6.87 -4.36
C ALA A 498 -39.13 -8.23 -3.95
N ILE A 499 -39.76 -8.89 -2.99
CA ILE A 499 -39.32 -10.22 -2.53
C ILE A 499 -39.83 -11.26 -3.53
N SER A 500 -38.91 -12.03 -4.12
CA SER A 500 -39.24 -13.10 -5.05
C SER A 500 -39.38 -14.45 -4.35
N GLU A 501 -38.47 -14.79 -3.44
CA GLU A 501 -38.47 -16.07 -2.73
C GLU A 501 -37.87 -15.94 -1.33
N LYS A 502 -38.37 -16.74 -0.38
CA LYS A 502 -37.73 -16.93 0.93
C LYS A 502 -37.55 -18.41 1.20
N SER A 503 -36.34 -18.81 1.51
CA SER A 503 -36.02 -20.17 1.96
C SER A 503 -35.24 -20.11 3.27
N LYS A 504 -35.27 -21.21 4.04
CA LYS A 504 -34.70 -21.24 5.37
C LYS A 504 -34.04 -22.58 5.63
N THR A 505 -32.79 -22.55 6.06
CA THR A 505 -32.07 -23.70 6.62
C THR A 505 -32.02 -23.60 8.15
N LYS A 506 -31.34 -24.54 8.82
CA LYS A 506 -31.19 -24.53 10.29
C LYS A 506 -30.54 -23.23 10.81
N SER A 507 -29.58 -22.70 10.08
CA SER A 507 -28.68 -21.62 10.54
C SER A 507 -28.85 -20.32 9.74
N ILE A 508 -29.29 -20.41 8.47
CA ILE A 508 -29.31 -19.29 7.51
C ILE A 508 -30.73 -19.06 6.98
N ALA A 509 -31.15 -17.81 6.94
CA ALA A 509 -32.33 -17.38 6.20
C ALA A 509 -31.89 -16.79 4.86
N ARG A 510 -32.43 -17.32 3.76
CA ARG A 510 -32.19 -16.83 2.41
C ARG A 510 -33.40 -16.06 1.92
N THR A 511 -33.18 -14.85 1.40
CA THR A 511 -34.22 -14.00 0.81
C THR A 511 -33.76 -13.55 -0.57
N ASN A 512 -34.45 -13.98 -1.61
CA ASN A 512 -34.23 -13.49 -2.96
C ASN A 512 -35.11 -12.27 -3.17
N ILE A 513 -34.52 -11.20 -3.67
CA ILE A 513 -35.23 -9.98 -4.04
C ILE A 513 -34.92 -9.60 -5.49
N THR A 514 -35.84 -8.85 -6.06
CA THR A 514 -35.64 -8.13 -7.31
C THR A 514 -35.50 -6.64 -6.98
N LEU A 515 -34.38 -6.05 -7.37
CA LEU A 515 -34.09 -4.62 -7.27
C LEU A 515 -34.34 -3.97 -8.62
N GLN A 516 -35.30 -3.05 -8.69
CA GLN A 516 -35.64 -2.32 -9.91
C GLN A 516 -35.39 -0.82 -9.73
N HIS A 517 -34.63 -0.22 -10.64
CA HIS A 517 -34.42 1.22 -10.67
C HIS A 517 -35.49 1.93 -11.53
N LYS A 518 -36.05 3.03 -11.05
CA LYS A 518 -37.07 3.81 -11.77
C LYS A 518 -36.48 4.40 -13.05
N GLY A 519 -36.86 3.83 -14.20
CA GLY A 519 -36.33 4.20 -15.51
C GLY A 519 -35.06 3.46 -15.92
N GLY A 520 -34.61 2.47 -15.14
CA GLY A 520 -33.45 1.63 -15.40
C GLY A 520 -33.77 0.13 -15.50
N GLY A 521 -32.73 -0.70 -15.39
CA GLY A 521 -32.83 -2.15 -15.42
C GLY A 521 -33.38 -2.76 -14.12
N SER A 522 -33.54 -4.08 -14.14
CA SER A 522 -33.93 -4.89 -12.98
C SER A 522 -32.88 -5.96 -12.75
N MET A 523 -32.52 -6.22 -11.49
CA MET A 523 -31.53 -7.23 -11.13
C MET A 523 -31.99 -8.10 -9.96
N PRO A 524 -31.70 -9.41 -10.00
CA PRO A 524 -31.87 -10.29 -8.84
C PRO A 524 -30.75 -10.04 -7.81
N VAL A 525 -31.12 -10.10 -6.53
CA VAL A 525 -30.19 -10.00 -5.40
C VAL A 525 -30.54 -11.10 -4.40
N THR A 526 -29.57 -11.96 -4.10
CA THR A 526 -29.70 -12.99 -3.06
C THR A 526 -29.22 -12.42 -1.73
N ILE A 527 -30.04 -12.55 -0.68
CA ILE A 527 -29.70 -12.11 0.66
C ILE A 527 -29.57 -13.30 1.60
N LEU A 528 -28.43 -13.41 2.30
CA LEU A 528 -28.17 -14.46 3.29
C LEU A 528 -28.11 -13.85 4.70
N GLU A 529 -28.87 -14.37 5.66
CA GLU A 529 -28.92 -13.85 7.03
C GLU A 529 -28.63 -14.93 8.07
N CYS A 530 -27.63 -14.70 8.92
CA CYS A 530 -27.37 -15.53 10.10
C CYS A 530 -28.20 -15.03 11.29
N ARG A 531 -29.38 -15.63 11.53
CA ARG A 531 -30.29 -15.21 12.61
C ARG A 531 -29.86 -15.67 14.01
N GLN A 532 -28.92 -16.59 14.11
CA GLN A 532 -28.42 -17.13 15.37
C GLN A 532 -27.24 -16.31 15.96
N TRP A 533 -26.72 -15.33 15.23
CA TRP A 533 -25.61 -14.48 15.69
C TRP A 533 -26.11 -13.23 16.42
N LYS A 534 -26.38 -13.35 17.73
CA LYS A 534 -26.68 -12.19 18.59
C LYS A 534 -25.41 -11.39 18.89
N GLU A 535 -25.53 -10.09 19.11
CA GLU A 535 -24.43 -9.27 19.64
C GLU A 535 -24.10 -9.78 21.05
N ASN A 536 -22.88 -10.30 21.25
CA ASN A 536 -22.28 -10.79 22.51
C ASN A 536 -22.34 -12.29 22.84
N GLU A 537 -22.80 -13.19 21.96
CA GLU A 537 -22.67 -14.65 22.17
C GLU A 537 -21.41 -15.21 21.47
N ILE A 538 -20.79 -16.26 22.03
CA ILE A 538 -19.64 -16.96 21.42
C ILE A 538 -20.10 -17.52 20.07
N GLU A 539 -19.48 -17.03 19.00
CA GLU A 539 -19.89 -17.32 17.63
C GLU A 539 -19.60 -18.80 17.30
N ASN A 540 -20.61 -19.51 16.77
CA ASN A 540 -20.44 -20.90 16.39
C ASN A 540 -19.77 -20.98 15.00
N ALA A 541 -18.60 -21.61 14.95
CA ALA A 541 -17.82 -21.86 13.74
C ALA A 541 -18.63 -22.53 12.62
N SER A 542 -19.56 -23.42 12.99
CA SER A 542 -20.40 -24.18 12.05
C SER A 542 -21.27 -23.27 11.18
N ILE A 543 -21.78 -22.20 11.77
CA ILE A 543 -22.67 -21.25 11.08
C ILE A 543 -21.88 -20.44 10.06
N LEU A 544 -20.62 -20.11 10.38
CA LEU A 544 -19.75 -19.39 9.47
C LEU A 544 -19.37 -20.25 8.26
N VAL A 545 -19.10 -21.54 8.48
CA VAL A 545 -18.84 -22.50 7.40
C VAL A 545 -20.07 -22.65 6.50
N ASP A 546 -21.26 -22.87 7.07
CA ASP A 546 -22.52 -22.96 6.32
C ASP A 546 -22.73 -21.72 5.45
N LEU A 547 -22.47 -20.52 6.01
CA LEU A 547 -22.66 -19.25 5.32
C LEU A 547 -21.71 -19.09 4.14
N ILE A 548 -20.44 -19.49 4.31
CA ILE A 548 -19.45 -19.42 3.24
C ILE A 548 -19.79 -20.43 2.14
N GLN A 549 -20.20 -21.65 2.50
CA GLN A 549 -20.63 -22.66 1.52
C GLN A 549 -21.83 -22.21 0.70
N ASP A 550 -22.86 -21.64 1.34
CA ASP A 550 -24.02 -21.09 0.61
C ASP A 550 -23.64 -19.85 -0.22
N THR A 551 -22.67 -19.04 0.22
CA THR A 551 -22.14 -17.93 -0.56
C THR A 551 -21.39 -18.41 -1.80
N LYS A 552 -20.52 -19.43 -1.68
CA LYS A 552 -19.79 -20.04 -2.79
C LYS A 552 -20.74 -20.64 -3.84
N LYS A 553 -21.87 -21.22 -3.43
CA LYS A 553 -22.91 -21.69 -4.37
C LYS A 553 -23.51 -20.55 -5.19
N GLU A 554 -23.78 -19.40 -4.57
CA GLU A 554 -24.29 -18.21 -5.30
C GLU A 554 -23.22 -17.62 -6.23
N GLU A 555 -21.95 -17.64 -5.83
CA GLU A 555 -20.83 -17.25 -6.67
C GLU A 555 -20.74 -18.09 -7.95
N MET A 556 -20.95 -19.41 -7.88
CA MET A 556 -20.97 -20.25 -9.07
C MET A 556 -22.07 -19.86 -10.06
N ALA A 557 -23.19 -19.31 -9.59
CA ALA A 557 -24.27 -18.82 -10.43
C ALA A 557 -23.98 -17.43 -11.04
N TYR A 558 -23.14 -16.62 -10.38
CA TYR A 558 -22.82 -15.25 -10.77
C TYR A 558 -21.31 -14.95 -10.60
N PRO A 559 -20.45 -15.49 -11.48
CA PRO A 559 -18.99 -15.44 -11.32
C PRO A 559 -18.40 -14.02 -11.40
N ASP A 560 -19.06 -13.10 -12.12
CA ASP A 560 -18.61 -11.71 -12.28
C ASP A 560 -19.15 -10.75 -11.21
N GLY A 561 -20.10 -11.20 -10.36
CA GLY A 561 -20.73 -10.37 -9.33
C GLY A 561 -19.88 -10.28 -8.06
N ARG A 562 -19.83 -9.13 -7.37
CA ARG A 562 -19.05 -8.94 -6.13
C ARG A 562 -19.81 -9.41 -4.88
N ILE A 563 -19.16 -9.75 -3.76
CA ILE A 563 -19.85 -10.16 -2.52
C ILE A 563 -19.89 -8.99 -1.52
N LEU A 564 -21.09 -8.60 -1.07
CA LEU A 564 -21.27 -7.53 -0.08
C LEU A 564 -21.50 -8.13 1.32
N VAL A 565 -20.50 -7.95 2.19
CA VAL A 565 -20.48 -8.49 3.56
C VAL A 565 -20.79 -7.37 4.54
N LEU A 566 -21.93 -7.48 5.25
CA LEU A 566 -22.36 -6.47 6.21
C LEU A 566 -22.26 -6.95 7.66
N SER A 567 -21.87 -6.03 8.55
CA SER A 567 -21.94 -6.22 9.99
C SER A 567 -22.24 -4.90 10.72
N SER A 568 -22.46 -4.94 12.04
CA SER A 568 -22.83 -3.73 12.81
C SER A 568 -21.76 -2.67 12.86
N ASP A 569 -20.49 -3.04 12.69
CA ASP A 569 -19.35 -2.13 12.59
C ASP A 569 -18.61 -2.21 11.23
N GLY A 570 -19.06 -3.11 10.33
CA GLY A 570 -18.41 -3.39 9.06
C GLY A 570 -17.04 -4.08 9.20
N SER A 571 -16.64 -4.48 10.41
CA SER A 571 -15.27 -4.94 10.71
C SER A 571 -15.21 -6.34 11.31
N LYS A 572 -15.80 -6.60 12.48
CA LYS A 572 -15.53 -7.84 13.24
C LYS A 572 -15.97 -9.10 12.47
N ARG A 573 -17.27 -9.17 12.14
CA ARG A 573 -17.85 -10.32 11.43
C ARG A 573 -17.45 -10.35 9.96
N CYS A 574 -17.25 -9.18 9.36
CA CYS A 574 -16.74 -9.07 8.00
C CYS A 574 -15.32 -9.64 7.90
N GLY A 575 -14.46 -9.36 8.88
CA GLY A 575 -13.10 -9.87 8.95
C GLY A 575 -13.04 -11.38 9.08
N SER A 576 -13.84 -11.95 9.99
CA SER A 576 -13.93 -13.40 10.15
C SER A 576 -14.44 -14.10 8.88
N PHE A 577 -15.45 -13.52 8.22
CA PHE A 577 -15.97 -14.04 6.97
C PHE A 577 -14.93 -14.03 5.84
N CYS A 578 -14.30 -12.87 5.58
CA CYS A 578 -13.31 -12.75 4.51
C CYS A 578 -12.09 -13.65 4.75
N ALA A 579 -11.64 -13.78 5.99
CA ALA A 579 -10.47 -14.61 6.30
C ALA A 579 -10.74 -16.10 6.14
N VAL A 580 -11.89 -16.60 6.63
CA VAL A 580 -12.26 -18.00 6.44
C VAL A 580 -12.55 -18.29 4.97
N PHE A 581 -13.18 -17.37 4.23
CA PHE A 581 -13.40 -17.55 2.80
C PHE A 581 -12.07 -17.73 2.04
N ASN A 582 -11.12 -16.81 2.25
CA ASN A 582 -9.80 -16.87 1.61
C ASN A 582 -9.01 -18.11 2.06
N ALA A 583 -9.14 -18.52 3.33
CA ALA A 583 -8.51 -19.73 3.84
C ALA A 583 -9.05 -20.98 3.14
N LEU A 584 -10.37 -21.09 2.97
CA LEU A 584 -10.98 -22.23 2.28
C LEU A 584 -10.64 -22.25 0.79
N GLU A 585 -10.58 -21.11 0.11
CA GLU A 585 -10.07 -21.06 -1.28
C GLU A 585 -8.60 -21.47 -1.37
N GLN A 586 -7.74 -20.93 -0.50
CA GLN A 586 -6.32 -21.29 -0.47
C GLN A 586 -6.14 -22.80 -0.27
N MET A 587 -6.93 -23.42 0.62
CA MET A 587 -6.87 -24.85 0.87
C MET A 587 -7.32 -25.69 -0.33
N MET A 588 -8.37 -25.26 -1.03
CA MET A 588 -8.85 -25.96 -2.23
C MET A 588 -7.84 -25.91 -3.38
N MET A 589 -7.01 -24.87 -3.45
CA MET A 589 -6.03 -24.67 -4.52
C MET A 589 -4.64 -25.20 -4.18
N ASP A 590 -4.16 -24.96 -2.95
CA ASP A 590 -2.76 -25.20 -2.55
C ASP A 590 -2.59 -26.35 -1.54
N GLU A 591 -3.69 -27.00 -1.10
CA GLU A 591 -3.76 -28.03 -0.04
C GLU A 591 -3.18 -27.59 1.33
N GLU A 592 -2.92 -26.30 1.50
CA GLU A 592 -2.35 -25.68 2.69
C GLU A 592 -3.10 -24.39 3.04
N VAL A 593 -2.92 -23.91 4.28
CA VAL A 593 -3.54 -22.66 4.74
C VAL A 593 -2.55 -21.83 5.54
N ASP A 594 -2.54 -20.52 5.27
CA ASP A 594 -1.80 -19.53 6.06
C ASP A 594 -2.73 -18.42 6.55
N LEU A 595 -3.53 -18.77 7.56
CA LEU A 595 -4.52 -17.87 8.13
C LEU A 595 -3.87 -16.60 8.74
N PHE A 596 -2.62 -16.69 9.18
CA PHE A 596 -1.84 -15.54 9.65
C PHE A 596 -1.55 -14.55 8.52
N THR A 597 -1.03 -15.03 7.38
CA THR A 597 -0.75 -14.16 6.22
C THR A 597 -2.03 -13.58 5.62
N ILE A 598 -3.10 -14.38 5.51
CA ILE A 598 -4.43 -13.92 5.06
C ILE A 598 -4.91 -12.76 5.96
N THR A 599 -4.80 -12.91 7.27
CA THR A 599 -5.21 -11.88 8.24
C THR A 599 -4.41 -10.59 8.04
N ARG A 600 -3.09 -10.69 7.86
CA ARG A 600 -2.24 -9.52 7.62
C ARG A 600 -2.59 -8.81 6.33
N GLN A 601 -2.87 -9.55 5.26
CA GLN A 601 -3.30 -8.98 3.97
C GLN A 601 -4.61 -8.19 4.13
N LEU A 602 -5.60 -8.77 4.80
CA LEU A 602 -6.86 -8.08 5.08
C LEU A 602 -6.66 -6.81 5.94
N GLN A 603 -5.80 -6.88 6.96
CA GLN A 603 -5.48 -5.75 7.83
C GLN A 603 -4.75 -4.60 7.13
N THR A 604 -4.09 -4.83 5.98
CA THR A 604 -3.49 -3.74 5.19
C THR A 604 -4.54 -2.78 4.64
N ARG A 605 -5.74 -3.29 4.32
CA ARG A 605 -6.87 -2.52 3.78
C ARG A 605 -7.80 -2.05 4.87
N ARG A 606 -7.98 -2.85 5.93
CA ARG A 606 -8.81 -2.50 7.09
C ARG A 606 -8.19 -3.01 8.38
N PRO A 607 -7.39 -2.18 9.10
CA PRO A 607 -6.64 -2.59 10.29
C PRO A 607 -7.48 -3.21 11.41
N GLU A 608 -8.79 -2.97 11.40
CA GLU A 608 -9.71 -3.39 12.47
C GLU A 608 -10.26 -4.81 12.28
N PHE A 609 -10.01 -5.42 11.12
CA PHE A 609 -10.32 -6.83 10.90
C PHE A 609 -9.47 -7.71 11.81
N LEU A 610 -10.12 -8.71 12.43
CA LEU A 610 -9.45 -9.72 13.26
C LEU A 610 -8.55 -9.08 14.32
N SER A 611 -9.08 -8.01 14.92
CA SER A 611 -8.36 -7.21 15.91
C SER A 611 -8.40 -7.84 17.31
N SER A 612 -9.30 -8.83 17.51
CA SER A 612 -9.39 -9.62 18.73
C SER A 612 -8.90 -11.06 18.51
N LEU A 613 -8.34 -11.66 19.56
CA LEU A 613 -7.92 -13.06 19.54
C LEU A 613 -9.12 -13.98 19.36
N GLU A 614 -10.28 -13.61 19.89
CA GLU A 614 -11.52 -14.37 19.76
C GLU A 614 -11.97 -14.48 18.30
N GLU A 615 -11.90 -13.40 17.51
CA GLU A 615 -12.19 -13.43 16.07
C GLU A 615 -11.20 -14.31 15.30
N TYR A 616 -9.93 -14.24 15.66
CA TYR A 616 -8.89 -15.06 15.06
C TYR A 616 -9.09 -16.56 15.38
N GLN A 617 -9.43 -16.88 16.64
CA GLN A 617 -9.76 -18.25 17.07
C GLN A 617 -11.02 -18.79 16.41
N LEU A 618 -12.04 -17.96 16.19
CA LEU A 618 -13.23 -18.33 15.43
C LEU A 618 -12.86 -18.75 14.01
N CYS A 619 -11.97 -18.01 13.34
CA CYS A 619 -11.51 -18.36 12.00
C CYS A 619 -10.79 -19.70 11.99
N TYR A 620 -9.90 -19.95 12.96
CA TYR A 620 -9.26 -21.25 13.14
C TYR A 620 -10.28 -22.37 13.36
N GLY A 621 -11.27 -22.15 14.24
CA GLY A 621 -12.33 -23.10 14.53
C GLY A 621 -13.18 -23.44 13.29
N ALA A 622 -13.53 -22.44 12.47
CA ALA A 622 -14.28 -22.64 11.24
C ALA A 622 -13.50 -23.44 10.19
N VAL A 623 -12.21 -23.15 10.00
CA VAL A 623 -11.34 -23.93 9.11
C VAL A 623 -11.17 -25.37 9.60
N ALA A 624 -10.99 -25.55 10.92
CA ALA A 624 -10.88 -26.89 11.52
C ALA A 624 -12.17 -27.70 11.35
N GLU A 625 -13.32 -27.09 11.56
CA GLU A 625 -14.61 -27.75 11.40
C GLU A 625 -14.90 -28.12 9.94
N TYR A 626 -14.57 -27.23 9.00
CA TYR A 626 -14.67 -27.54 7.57
C TYR A 626 -13.85 -28.79 7.23
N LEU A 627 -12.60 -28.87 7.71
CA LEU A 627 -11.73 -30.04 7.49
C LEU A 627 -12.27 -31.32 8.13
N GLN A 628 -12.84 -31.22 9.33
CA GLN A 628 -13.46 -32.36 9.99
C GLN A 628 -14.65 -32.88 9.18
N ASN A 629 -15.48 -31.98 8.67
CA ASN A 629 -16.63 -32.34 7.84
C ASN A 629 -16.22 -32.90 6.46
N ASP A 630 -15.19 -32.37 5.82
CA ASP A 630 -14.65 -32.88 4.54
C ASP A 630 -14.03 -34.28 4.68
N SER A 631 -13.34 -34.55 5.81
CA SER A 631 -12.75 -35.87 6.10
C SER A 631 -13.77 -37.01 6.28
N VAL A 632 -15.04 -36.67 6.52
CA VAL A 632 -16.16 -37.63 6.58
C VAL A 632 -16.66 -37.98 5.16
N TYR A 633 -16.55 -37.07 4.18
CA TYR A 633 -16.94 -37.33 2.78
C TYR A 633 -15.84 -38.04 1.97
N ALA A 634 -14.58 -37.97 2.38
CA ALA A 634 -13.49 -38.74 1.77
C ALA A 634 -13.48 -40.25 2.15
N ASN A 635 -14.32 -40.66 3.11
CA ASN A 635 -14.42 -42.04 3.60
C ASN A 635 -15.80 -42.70 3.32
N ALA A 636 -16.58 -42.17 2.37
CA ALA A 636 -17.87 -42.72 1.95
C ALA A 636 -17.84 -43.31 0.54
#